data_AF-A0A5S4FU12-F1
#
_entry.id   AF-A0A5S4FU12-F1
#
_cell.length_a   1.000
_cell.length_b   1.000
_cell.length_c   1.000
_cell.angle_alpha   90.00
_cell.angle_beta   90.00
_cell.angle_gamma   90.00
#
_symmetry.space_group_name_H-M   'P 1'
#
loop_
_entity.id
_entity.type
_entity.pdbx_description
1 polymer ?
#
loop_
_entity_poly.entity_id
_entity_poly.type
_entity_poly.pdbx_seq_one_letter_code
_entity_poly.pdbx_strand_id
1 'polypeptide(L)'
;MRLLPHPATADIELTEVLRALADPVRLEIVVRLSVAGELNCTVAGDDLGVHKSTASHHYRTLREAGVLLTKQMGRLKYMSLRRDDLESRFPGLLDSILAAALTQPSAPAATQDQPDAPARLDLDPAGAARADAHAQP
;
A
#
# COMPACT_ATOMS: atom_id res chain seq x y z
N MET A 1 -19.32 -0.16 -1.99
CA MET A 1 -17.92 0.32 -2.02
C MET A 1 -17.46 0.50 -0.59
N ARG A 2 -16.31 -0.07 -0.20
CA ARG A 2 -15.81 -0.03 1.18
C ARG A 2 -14.47 0.70 1.23
N LEU A 3 -14.34 1.68 2.12
CA LEU A 3 -13.05 2.32 2.40
C LEU A 3 -12.21 1.41 3.29
N LEU A 4 -10.93 1.26 2.95
CA LEU A 4 -9.97 0.59 3.81
C LEU A 4 -9.56 1.54 4.96
N PRO A 5 -9.23 1.04 6.15
CA PRO A 5 -8.80 1.88 7.27
C PRO A 5 -7.65 2.81 6.88
N HIS A 6 -7.75 4.09 7.26
CA HIS A 6 -6.73 5.13 7.09
C HIS A 6 -6.92 6.17 8.21
N PRO A 7 -5.90 6.95 8.59
CA PRO A 7 -6.04 7.98 9.61
C PRO A 7 -7.06 9.04 9.17
N ALA A 8 -7.74 9.66 10.14
CA ALA A 8 -8.55 10.84 9.86
C ALA A 8 -7.64 11.99 9.43
N THR A 9 -8.19 13.00 8.75
CA THR A 9 -7.40 14.15 8.26
C THR A 9 -6.66 14.86 9.39
N ALA A 10 -7.23 14.94 10.60
CA ALA A 10 -6.62 15.52 11.79
C ALA A 10 -5.51 14.66 12.43
N ASP A 11 -5.40 13.38 12.07
CA ASP A 11 -4.40 12.45 12.61
C ASP A 11 -3.22 12.22 11.64
N ILE A 12 -3.19 12.92 10.51
CA ILE A 12 -2.06 12.87 9.57
C ILE A 12 -0.87 13.61 10.18
N GLU A 13 0.20 12.88 10.43
CA GLU A 13 1.44 13.44 10.98
C GLU A 13 2.47 13.70 9.87
N LEU A 14 3.08 14.89 9.88
CA LEU A 14 4.07 15.29 8.87
C LEU A 14 5.25 14.32 8.80
N THR A 15 5.70 13.84 9.97
CA THR A 15 6.83 12.91 10.09
C THR A 15 6.55 11.57 9.43
N GLU A 16 5.33 11.05 9.56
CA GLU A 16 4.91 9.79 8.91
C GLU A 16 4.73 9.98 7.41
N VAL A 17 4.20 11.13 6.97
CA VAL A 17 4.13 11.48 5.55
C VAL A 17 5.53 11.52 4.93
N LEU A 18 6.46 12.26 5.54
CA LEU A 18 7.82 12.37 5.02
C LEU A 18 8.56 11.03 5.05
N ARG A 19 8.41 10.24 6.11
CA ARG A 19 8.95 8.87 6.18
C ARG A 19 8.39 7.98 5.08
N ALA A 20 7.09 8.09 4.80
CA ALA A 20 6.47 7.35 3.72
C ALA A 20 6.98 7.83 2.35
N LEU A 21 7.23 9.12 2.14
CA LEU A 21 7.70 9.66 0.86
C LEU A 21 9.23 9.53 0.64
N ALA A 22 10.02 9.26 1.68
CA ALA A 22 11.47 9.11 1.60
C ALA A 22 11.95 7.86 0.84
N ASP A 23 11.05 6.95 0.46
CA ASP A 23 11.37 5.75 -0.31
C ASP A 23 11.10 5.98 -1.80
N PRO A 24 12.06 5.66 -2.68
CA PRO A 24 11.97 5.99 -4.10
C PRO A 24 10.82 5.25 -4.80
N VAL A 25 10.50 4.02 -4.40
CA VAL A 25 9.39 3.26 -4.99
C VAL A 25 8.06 3.88 -4.57
N ARG A 26 7.92 4.27 -3.30
CA ARG A 26 6.71 4.95 -2.81
C ARG A 26 6.54 6.33 -3.42
N LEU A 27 7.63 7.06 -3.63
CA LEU A 27 7.59 8.36 -4.32
C LEU A 27 7.14 8.20 -5.78
N GLU A 28 7.65 7.20 -6.50
CA GLU A 28 7.23 6.88 -7.87
C GLU A 28 5.73 6.52 -7.95
N ILE A 29 5.22 5.73 -7.00
CA ILE A 29 3.78 5.43 -6.88
C ILE A 29 2.97 6.74 -6.77
N VAL A 30 3.41 7.64 -5.90
CA VAL A 30 2.74 8.92 -5.66
C VAL A 30 2.79 9.81 -6.90
N VAL A 31 3.92 9.89 -7.60
CA VAL A 31 4.05 10.63 -8.86
C VAL A 31 3.10 10.08 -9.92
N ARG A 32 3.01 8.76 -10.10
CA ARG A 32 2.08 8.16 -11.07
C ARG A 32 0.63 8.42 -10.71
N LEU A 33 0.27 8.28 -9.44
CA LEU A 33 -1.08 8.64 -8.96
C LEU A 33 -1.37 10.12 -9.14
N SER A 34 -0.34 10.97 -9.07
CA SER A 34 -0.48 12.40 -9.25
C SER A 34 -0.96 12.77 -10.66
N VAL A 35 -0.52 12.00 -11.66
CA VAL A 35 -0.85 12.16 -13.08
C VAL A 35 -2.14 11.42 -13.45
N ALA A 36 -2.31 10.18 -12.96
CA ALA A 36 -3.45 9.33 -13.30
C ALA A 36 -4.73 9.66 -12.52
N GLY A 37 -4.62 10.31 -11.36
CA GLY A 37 -5.74 10.62 -10.45
C GLY A 37 -6.17 9.42 -9.61
N GLU A 38 -6.54 8.30 -10.25
CA GLU A 38 -6.91 7.05 -9.57
C GLU A 38 -6.31 5.84 -10.29
N LEU A 39 -5.65 4.95 -9.54
CA LEU A 39 -5.09 3.71 -10.08
C LEU A 39 -5.75 2.48 -9.44
N ASN A 40 -5.95 1.44 -10.24
CA ASN A 40 -6.39 0.15 -9.75
C ASN A 40 -5.17 -0.71 -9.33
N CYS A 41 -5.30 -1.51 -8.27
CA CYS A 41 -4.19 -2.35 -7.77
C CYS A 41 -3.73 -3.43 -8.76
N THR A 42 -4.58 -3.83 -9.72
CA THR A 42 -4.25 -4.90 -10.68
C THR A 42 -3.30 -4.39 -11.76
N VAL A 43 -3.48 -3.15 -12.22
CA VAL A 43 -2.65 -2.47 -13.23
C VAL A 43 -1.41 -1.86 -12.58
N ALA A 44 -1.53 -1.30 -11.37
CA ALA A 44 -0.40 -0.67 -10.69
C ALA A 44 0.69 -1.67 -10.24
N GLY A 45 0.36 -2.95 -10.04
CA GLY A 45 1.37 -3.99 -9.76
C GLY A 45 2.17 -4.40 -11.01
N ASP A 46 1.53 -4.38 -12.18
CA ASP A 46 2.14 -4.85 -13.43
C ASP A 46 2.96 -3.71 -14.10
N ASP A 47 2.57 -2.44 -13.94
CA ASP A 47 3.25 -1.28 -14.53
C ASP A 47 4.48 -0.79 -13.74
N LEU A 48 4.60 -1.09 -12.44
CA LEU A 48 5.72 -0.63 -11.61
C LEU A 48 6.96 -1.53 -11.66
N GLY A 49 6.88 -2.71 -12.31
CA GLY A 49 7.99 -3.67 -12.30
C GLY A 49 8.30 -4.24 -10.90
N VAL A 50 7.39 -4.07 -9.94
CA VAL A 50 7.52 -4.52 -8.55
C VAL A 50 6.59 -5.70 -8.32
N HIS A 51 7.12 -6.80 -7.78
CA HIS A 51 6.31 -7.99 -7.45
C HIS A 51 5.09 -7.62 -6.58
N LYS A 52 3.92 -8.24 -6.84
CA LYS A 52 2.63 -7.94 -6.20
C LYS A 52 2.66 -7.94 -4.65
N SER A 53 3.58 -8.68 -4.05
CA SER A 53 3.82 -8.74 -2.59
C SER A 53 4.35 -7.41 -2.04
N THR A 54 5.37 -6.84 -2.67
CA THR A 54 6.06 -5.61 -2.21
C THR A 54 5.23 -4.37 -2.47
N ALA A 55 4.52 -4.31 -3.60
CA ALA A 55 3.60 -3.21 -3.91
C ALA A 55 2.48 -3.07 -2.86
N SER A 56 1.94 -4.20 -2.37
CA SER A 56 0.91 -4.20 -1.33
C SER A 56 1.40 -3.59 -0.01
N HIS A 57 2.68 -3.78 0.33
CA HIS A 57 3.28 -3.16 1.51
C HIS A 57 3.45 -1.64 1.30
N HIS A 58 3.96 -1.21 0.15
CA HIS A 58 4.08 0.21 -0.17
C HIS A 58 2.75 0.95 -0.12
N TYR A 59 1.68 0.38 -0.68
CA TYR A 59 0.34 0.96 -0.62
C TYR A 59 -0.19 1.03 0.80
N ARG A 60 0.06 0.01 1.62
CA ARG A 60 -0.32 0.01 3.03
C ARG A 60 0.37 1.15 3.77
N THR A 61 1.69 1.28 3.64
CA THR A 61 2.48 2.33 4.31
C THR A 61 2.01 3.72 3.90
N LEU A 62 1.79 3.96 2.60
CA LEU A 62 1.29 5.24 2.11
C LEU A 62 -0.13 5.56 2.62
N ARG A 63 -1.00 4.55 2.71
CA ARG A 63 -2.36 4.69 3.27
C ARG A 63 -2.32 4.98 4.78
N GLU A 64 -1.48 4.27 5.53
CA GLU A 64 -1.36 4.44 6.98
C GLU A 64 -0.73 5.78 7.36
N ALA A 65 0.17 6.31 6.52
CA ALA A 65 0.68 7.67 6.64
C ALA A 65 -0.32 8.76 6.20
N GLY A 66 -1.49 8.37 5.66
CA GLY A 66 -2.52 9.32 5.22
C GLY A 66 -2.27 9.96 3.85
N VAL A 67 -1.29 9.49 3.08
CA VAL A 67 -1.00 9.99 1.72
C VAL A 67 -2.03 9.49 0.72
N LEU A 68 -2.50 8.25 0.90
CA LEU A 68 -3.43 7.58 -0.01
C LEU A 68 -4.76 7.25 0.65
N LEU A 69 -5.79 7.23 -0.19
CA LEU A 69 -7.09 6.65 0.08
C LEU A 69 -7.22 5.37 -0.74
N THR A 70 -7.78 4.30 -0.16
CA THR A 70 -8.08 3.07 -0.90
C THR A 70 -9.56 2.71 -0.79
N LYS A 71 -10.22 2.63 -1.94
CA LYS A 71 -11.63 2.24 -2.11
C LYS A 71 -11.71 0.83 -2.69
N GLN A 72 -12.41 -0.07 -2.01
CA GLN A 72 -12.70 -1.41 -2.50
C GLN A 72 -14.08 -1.46 -3.16
N MET A 73 -14.11 -1.86 -4.43
CA MET A 73 -15.32 -2.08 -5.22
C MET A 73 -15.32 -3.51 -5.76
N GLY A 74 -16.03 -4.41 -5.05
CA GLY A 74 -15.98 -5.84 -5.33
C GLY A 74 -14.58 -6.41 -5.10
N ARG A 75 -14.01 -7.04 -6.12
CA ARG A 75 -12.63 -7.57 -6.10
C ARG A 75 -11.56 -6.52 -6.41
N LEU A 76 -11.97 -5.34 -6.90
CA LEU A 76 -11.06 -4.28 -7.30
C LEU A 76 -10.79 -3.32 -6.15
N LYS A 77 -9.56 -2.80 -6.11
CA LYS A 77 -9.12 -1.75 -5.20
C LYS A 77 -8.64 -0.58 -6.03
N TYR A 78 -9.16 0.60 -5.71
CA TYR A 78 -8.85 1.87 -6.33
C TYR A 78 -8.12 2.76 -5.33
N MET A 79 -7.04 3.38 -5.76
CA MET A 79 -6.19 4.22 -4.93
C MET A 79 -6.13 5.62 -5.51
N SER A 80 -6.29 6.63 -4.66
CA SER A 80 -6.20 8.04 -5.02
C SER A 80 -5.40 8.78 -3.95
N LEU A 81 -4.75 9.87 -4.37
CA LEU A 81 -4.06 10.76 -3.45
C LEU A 81 -5.06 11.56 -2.63
N ARG A 82 -4.78 11.72 -1.34
CA ARG A 82 -5.55 12.58 -0.44
C ARG A 82 -5.07 14.02 -0.54
N ARG A 83 -5.10 14.59 -1.76
CA ARG A 83 -4.55 15.92 -2.05
C ARG A 83 -5.17 17.00 -1.17
N ASP A 84 -6.49 17.05 -1.09
CA ASP A 84 -7.20 18.08 -0.32
C ASP A 84 -6.90 18.00 1.19
N ASP A 85 -6.78 16.78 1.72
CA ASP A 85 -6.44 16.56 3.12
C ASP A 85 -4.99 16.99 3.43
N LEU A 86 -4.06 16.63 2.55
CA LEU A 86 -2.65 16.99 2.68
C LEU A 86 -2.45 18.50 2.50
N GLU A 87 -3.15 19.13 1.56
CA GLU A 87 -3.12 20.57 1.36
C GLU A 87 -3.71 21.31 2.56
N SER A 88 -4.80 20.81 3.14
CA SER A 88 -5.39 21.40 4.35
C SER A 88 -4.48 21.29 5.58
N ARG A 89 -3.68 20.22 5.70
CA ARG A 89 -2.78 19.99 6.84
C ARG A 89 -1.42 20.63 6.66
N PHE A 90 -0.86 20.55 5.45
CA PHE A 90 0.49 20.95 5.09
C PHE A 90 0.49 21.64 3.72
N PRO A 91 0.03 22.91 3.65
CA PRO A 91 -0.13 23.62 2.39
C PRO A 91 1.14 23.63 1.54
N GLY A 92 1.01 23.27 0.26
CA GLY A 92 2.11 23.26 -0.72
C GLY A 92 3.15 22.13 -0.55
N LEU A 93 3.02 21.27 0.46
CA LEU A 93 3.98 20.18 0.72
C LEU A 93 4.02 19.19 -0.43
N LEU A 94 2.86 18.65 -0.80
CA LEU A 94 2.76 17.58 -1.80
C LEU A 94 3.21 18.10 -3.16
N ASP A 95 2.79 19.31 -3.54
CA ASP A 95 3.16 19.92 -4.81
C ASP A 95 4.66 20.21 -4.89
N SER A 96 5.28 20.68 -3.80
CA SER A 96 6.73 20.89 -3.74
C SER A 96 7.51 19.58 -3.92
N ILE A 97 7.06 18.50 -3.28
CA ILE A 97 7.68 17.17 -3.41
C ILE A 97 7.51 16.63 -4.82
N LEU A 98 6.32 16.73 -5.42
CA LEU A 98 6.05 16.27 -6.77
C LEU A 98 6.87 17.06 -7.80
N ALA A 99 6.96 18.39 -7.68
CA ALA A 99 7.76 19.23 -8.55
C ALA A 99 9.25 18.87 -8.48
N ALA A 100 9.76 18.63 -7.27
CA ALA A 100 11.13 18.17 -7.08
C ALA A 100 11.34 16.78 -7.72
N ALA A 101 10.47 15.81 -7.44
CA ALA A 101 10.57 14.44 -7.95
C ALA A 101 10.56 14.36 -9.48
N LEU A 102 9.76 15.19 -10.15
CA LEU A 102 9.69 15.26 -11.61
C LEU A 102 10.93 15.91 -12.26
N THR A 103 11.67 16.71 -11.49
CA THR A 103 12.87 17.41 -11.97
C THR A 103 14.15 16.62 -11.68
N GLN A 104 14.13 15.74 -10.67
CA GLN A 104 15.26 14.87 -10.39
C GLN A 104 15.25 13.70 -11.40
N PRO A 105 16.33 13.45 -12.15
CA PRO A 105 16.47 12.21 -12.89
C PRO A 105 16.51 11.06 -11.89
N SER A 106 15.43 10.30 -11.81
CA SER A 106 15.34 9.11 -10.97
C SER A 106 16.47 8.15 -11.38
N ALA A 107 17.37 7.82 -10.45
CA ALA A 107 18.35 6.76 -10.65
C ALA A 107 17.61 5.49 -11.09
N PRO A 108 18.14 4.74 -12.08
CA PRO A 108 17.45 3.56 -12.61
C PRO A 108 17.15 2.64 -11.44
N ALA A 109 15.87 2.27 -11.31
CA ALA A 109 15.39 1.31 -10.33
C ALA A 109 16.31 0.08 -10.42
N ALA A 110 17.22 -0.05 -9.46
CA ALA A 110 18.04 -1.23 -9.34
C ALA A 110 17.06 -2.37 -9.07
N THR A 111 16.88 -3.22 -10.08
CA THR A 111 16.23 -4.51 -10.02
C THR A 111 16.67 -5.20 -8.73
N GLN A 112 15.83 -5.16 -7.70
CA GLN A 112 16.01 -6.03 -6.55
C GLN A 112 15.46 -7.40 -6.94
N ASP A 113 16.30 -8.10 -7.69
CA ASP A 113 16.30 -9.54 -7.85
C ASP A 113 16.63 -10.14 -6.48
N GLN A 114 15.61 -10.52 -5.73
CA GLN A 114 15.75 -11.43 -4.60
C GLN A 114 14.65 -12.49 -4.75
N PRO A 115 15.01 -13.76 -5.01
CA PRO A 115 14.04 -14.83 -5.01
C PRO A 115 13.67 -15.09 -3.56
N ASP A 116 12.38 -15.04 -3.23
CA ASP A 116 11.90 -15.74 -2.05
C ASP A 116 10.75 -16.67 -2.43
N ALA A 117 10.93 -17.91 -1.99
CA ALA A 117 10.32 -19.13 -2.47
C ALA A 117 8.89 -19.32 -1.88
N PRO A 118 8.18 -20.42 -2.21
CA PRO A 118 6.75 -20.38 -2.49
C PRO A 118 5.84 -20.32 -1.26
N ALA A 119 4.62 -19.85 -1.54
CA ALA A 119 3.44 -19.97 -0.69
C ALA A 119 3.32 -21.36 -0.04
N ARG A 120 3.53 -21.42 1.28
CA ARG A 120 2.94 -22.47 2.11
C ARG A 120 1.50 -22.07 2.39
N LEU A 121 0.60 -22.82 1.77
CA LEU A 121 -0.81 -22.85 2.13
C LEU A 121 -0.91 -23.65 3.44
N ASP A 122 -0.77 -22.96 4.57
CA ASP A 122 -1.14 -23.52 5.87
C ASP A 122 -2.66 -23.66 5.90
N LEU A 123 -3.14 -24.89 5.73
CA LEU A 123 -4.48 -25.31 6.13
C LEU A 123 -4.44 -25.57 7.64
N ASP A 124 -5.21 -24.77 8.37
CA ASP A 124 -5.41 -24.80 9.82
C ASP A 124 -5.62 -26.21 10.41
N PRO A 125 -5.05 -26.50 11.60
CA PRO A 125 -5.41 -27.65 12.42
C PRO A 125 -6.58 -27.31 13.36
N ALA A 126 -7.77 -27.81 13.07
CA ALA A 126 -8.82 -28.07 14.08
C ALA A 126 -8.84 -29.59 14.32
N GLY A 127 -8.74 -30.15 15.52
CA GLY A 127 -9.01 -29.63 16.85
C GLY A 127 -9.74 -30.74 17.63
N ALA A 128 -8.98 -31.50 18.43
CA ALA A 128 -9.34 -32.23 19.65
C ALA A 128 -10.68 -33.01 19.77
N ALA A 129 -10.53 -34.33 19.89
CA ALA A 129 -10.96 -35.19 21.01
C ALA A 129 -12.36 -35.03 21.66
N ARG A 130 -13.10 -36.15 21.73
CA ARG A 130 -13.79 -36.59 22.96
C ARG A 130 -13.80 -38.12 23.10
N ALA A 131 -13.53 -38.55 24.32
CA ALA A 131 -13.60 -39.91 24.85
C ALA A 131 -15.05 -40.41 24.96
N ASP A 132 -15.28 -41.73 24.98
CA ASP A 132 -15.54 -42.47 26.21
C ASP A 132 -15.83 -43.96 25.97
N ALA A 133 -15.61 -44.72 27.03
CA ALA A 133 -15.65 -46.17 27.14
C ALA A 133 -16.99 -46.84 26.76
N HIS A 134 -16.91 -48.07 26.22
CA HIS A 134 -17.86 -49.13 26.57
C HIS A 134 -17.28 -50.54 26.40
N ALA A 135 -17.75 -51.41 27.29
CA ALA A 135 -17.24 -52.71 27.68
C ALA A 135 -17.51 -53.87 26.69
N GLN A 136 -16.57 -54.83 26.67
CA GLN A 136 -16.71 -56.31 26.62
C GLN A 136 -17.60 -56.97 25.52
N PRO A 137 -17.50 -58.31 25.31
CA PRO A 137 -16.84 -59.37 26.10
C PRO A 137 -15.58 -59.99 25.49
#